data_AF-A0A3M1GXV3-F1
#
_entry.id   AF-A0A3M1GXV3-F1
#
_cell.length_a   1.000
_cell.length_b   1.000
_cell.length_c   1.000
_cell.angle_alpha   90.00
_cell.angle_beta   90.00
_cell.angle_gamma   90.00
#
_symmetry.space_group_name_H-M   'P 1'
#
loop_
_entity.id
_entity.type
_entity.pdbx_description
1 polymer ?
#
loop_
_entity_poly.entity_id
_entity_poly.type
_entity_poly.pdbx_seq_one_letter_code
_entity_poly.pdbx_strand_id
1 'polypeptide(L)'
;ALEGVEQPPQFHPEGDCWVHTRLVLEATGEAPPPELAWAALLHDIGKPPTFRRAERIRFDGHARLGAAMAERVLVRLGAPRALRETVVELVRDHLRFIEIRRMREARRKRFLLRPTAALHLALHRADCLGSHRRLDTWRWCVEQRARYEREREERGSAPLLTGRDLIAAGYRPGPAFGQILRAVEDAQLEGALADRTEALAWVRERFGPPPGPRPPERDAPRAR
;
A
#
# COMPACT_ATOMS: atom_id res chain seq x y z
N ALA A 1 -27.05 -4.44 -8.11
CA ALA A 1 -25.87 -5.34 -8.14
C ALA A 1 -25.43 -5.75 -6.74
N LEU A 2 -25.38 -4.84 -5.75
CA LEU A 2 -25.02 -5.18 -4.36
C LEU A 2 -26.22 -5.62 -3.51
N GLU A 3 -27.44 -5.29 -3.92
CA GLU A 3 -28.67 -5.67 -3.23
C GLU A 3 -28.86 -7.19 -3.22
N GLY A 4 -29.18 -7.74 -2.04
CA GLY A 4 -29.36 -9.17 -1.82
C GLY A 4 -28.04 -9.95 -1.65
N VAL A 5 -26.89 -9.27 -1.64
CA VAL A 5 -25.59 -9.94 -1.46
C VAL A 5 -25.31 -10.05 0.04
N GLU A 6 -25.63 -11.23 0.58
CA GLU A 6 -25.43 -11.55 2.00
C GLU A 6 -23.95 -11.46 2.42
N GLN A 7 -23.72 -10.98 3.64
CA GLN A 7 -22.41 -10.81 4.25
C GLN A 7 -22.24 -11.66 5.52
N PRO A 8 -21.00 -12.01 5.93
CA PRO A 8 -20.76 -12.72 7.18
C PRO A 8 -21.25 -11.92 8.41
N PRO A 9 -22.24 -12.41 9.19
CA PRO A 9 -22.86 -11.65 10.28
C PRO A 9 -21.90 -11.20 11.38
N GLN A 10 -20.82 -11.97 11.59
CA GLN A 10 -19.78 -11.69 12.58
C GLN A 10 -18.99 -10.39 12.30
N PHE A 11 -18.93 -9.97 11.04
CA PHE A 11 -18.23 -8.74 10.62
C PHE A 11 -19.21 -7.68 10.13
N HIS A 12 -20.31 -8.12 9.52
CA HIS A 12 -21.34 -7.29 8.90
C HIS A 12 -22.71 -7.63 9.52
N PRO A 13 -23.00 -7.16 10.75
CA PRO A 13 -24.28 -7.41 11.42
C PRO A 13 -25.49 -6.84 10.65
N GLU A 14 -25.27 -5.86 9.78
CA GLU A 14 -26.26 -5.31 8.84
C GLU A 14 -26.68 -6.29 7.73
N GLY A 15 -25.92 -7.37 7.52
CA GLY A 15 -26.27 -8.52 6.70
C GLY A 15 -26.15 -8.35 5.19
N ASP A 16 -26.49 -7.19 4.63
CA ASP A 16 -26.55 -6.97 3.18
C ASP A 16 -25.48 -5.98 2.67
N CYS A 17 -24.89 -6.28 1.52
CA CYS A 17 -23.81 -5.49 0.93
C CYS A 17 -24.27 -4.09 0.46
N TRP A 18 -25.49 -3.94 -0.02
CA TRP A 18 -26.04 -2.63 -0.41
C TRP A 18 -26.36 -1.77 0.81
N VAL A 19 -26.99 -2.36 1.83
CA VAL A 19 -27.21 -1.70 3.12
C VAL A 19 -25.89 -1.22 3.72
N HIS A 20 -24.88 -2.09 3.76
CA HIS A 20 -23.53 -1.75 4.21
C HIS A 20 -22.94 -0.57 3.42
N THR A 21 -22.97 -0.63 2.09
CA THR A 21 -22.41 0.43 1.23
C THR A 21 -23.06 1.79 1.53
N ARG A 22 -24.37 1.83 1.78
CA ARG A 22 -25.08 3.07 2.15
C ARG A 22 -24.63 3.58 3.52
N LEU A 23 -24.51 2.71 4.52
CA LEU A 23 -24.03 3.08 5.85
C LEU A 23 -22.59 3.60 5.82
N VAL A 24 -21.71 2.97 5.03
CA VAL A 24 -20.33 3.44 4.84
C VAL A 24 -20.31 4.82 4.18
N LEU A 25 -21.12 5.04 3.14
CA LEU A 25 -21.21 6.34 2.48
C LEU A 25 -21.71 7.43 3.46
N GLU A 26 -22.76 7.15 4.24
CA GLU A 26 -23.26 8.07 5.26
C GLU A 26 -22.19 8.39 6.32
N ALA A 27 -21.43 7.39 6.76
CA ALA A 27 -20.35 7.55 7.73
C ALA A 27 -19.16 8.40 7.23
N THR A 28 -19.09 8.72 5.93
CA THR A 28 -18.10 9.66 5.38
C THR A 28 -18.43 11.13 5.69
N GLY A 29 -19.67 11.46 6.09
CA GLY A 29 -20.14 12.81 6.38
C GLY A 29 -20.91 13.46 5.22
N GLU A 30 -21.36 14.71 5.41
CA GLU A 30 -22.24 15.41 4.45
C GLU A 30 -21.53 15.85 3.16
N ALA A 31 -20.25 16.21 3.25
CA ALA A 31 -19.45 16.71 2.12
C ALA A 31 -18.02 16.12 2.12
N PRO A 32 -17.86 14.80 2.00
CA PRO A 32 -16.54 14.17 1.89
C PRO A 32 -15.83 14.60 0.60
N PRO A 33 -14.49 14.52 0.55
CA PRO A 33 -13.77 14.65 -0.71
C PRO A 33 -14.31 13.66 -1.77
N PRO A 34 -14.37 14.04 -3.06
CA PRO A 34 -14.91 13.18 -4.11
C PRO A 34 -14.27 11.79 -4.15
N GLU A 35 -12.96 11.70 -3.89
CA GLU A 35 -12.21 10.45 -3.82
C GLU A 35 -12.76 9.52 -2.74
N LEU A 36 -13.08 10.06 -1.57
CA LEU A 36 -13.62 9.29 -0.45
C LEU A 36 -15.06 8.85 -0.72
N ALA A 37 -15.90 9.72 -1.28
CA ALA A 37 -17.28 9.39 -1.65
C ALA A 37 -17.34 8.25 -2.67
N TRP A 38 -16.55 8.36 -3.74
CA TRP A 38 -16.48 7.34 -4.78
C TRP A 38 -15.88 6.03 -4.26
N ALA A 39 -14.85 6.11 -3.42
CA ALA A 39 -14.27 4.91 -2.81
C ALA A 39 -15.27 4.22 -1.88
N ALA A 40 -15.99 4.96 -1.02
CA ALA A 40 -17.03 4.41 -0.15
C ALA A 40 -18.15 3.72 -0.95
N LEU A 41 -18.62 4.36 -2.03
CA LEU A 41 -19.65 3.79 -2.90
C LEU A 41 -19.19 2.51 -3.63
N LEU A 42 -17.90 2.40 -3.95
CA LEU A 42 -17.38 1.35 -4.83
C LEU A 42 -16.49 0.31 -4.13
N HIS A 43 -16.15 0.46 -2.84
CA HIS A 43 -15.17 -0.39 -2.16
C HIS A 43 -15.51 -1.88 -2.26
N ASP A 44 -16.80 -2.20 -2.19
CA ASP A 44 -17.36 -3.54 -2.21
C ASP A 44 -17.97 -3.96 -3.55
N ILE A 45 -17.80 -3.17 -4.62
CA ILE A 45 -18.40 -3.49 -5.93
C ILE A 45 -17.95 -4.85 -6.50
N GLY A 46 -16.81 -5.36 -6.02
CA GLY A 46 -16.29 -6.68 -6.37
C GLY A 46 -16.91 -7.85 -5.60
N LYS A 47 -17.72 -7.63 -4.56
CA LYS A 47 -18.35 -8.70 -3.75
C LYS A 47 -19.32 -9.58 -4.55
N PRO A 48 -20.29 -9.05 -5.34
CA PRO A 48 -21.22 -9.90 -6.10
C PRO A 48 -20.54 -10.92 -7.02
N PRO A 49 -19.58 -10.57 -7.91
CA PRO A 49 -18.94 -11.54 -8.79
C PRO A 49 -17.97 -12.50 -8.07
N THR A 50 -17.55 -12.18 -6.84
CA THR A 50 -16.67 -13.04 -6.02
C THR A 50 -17.40 -13.79 -4.92
N PHE A 51 -18.72 -13.64 -4.81
CA PHE A 51 -19.51 -14.29 -3.78
C PHE A 51 -19.41 -15.81 -3.91
N ARG A 52 -19.10 -16.46 -2.78
CA ARG A 52 -19.11 -17.91 -2.63
C ARG A 52 -19.74 -18.26 -1.29
N ARG A 53 -20.71 -19.18 -1.32
CA ARG A 53 -21.31 -19.79 -0.13
C ARG A 53 -20.90 -21.25 -0.07
N ALA A 54 -19.99 -21.56 0.87
CA ALA A 54 -19.65 -22.92 1.29
C ALA A 54 -20.05 -23.05 2.78
N GLU A 55 -19.15 -23.55 3.63
CA GLU A 55 -19.33 -23.52 5.10
C GLU A 55 -19.46 -22.10 5.68
N ARG A 56 -18.89 -21.11 4.99
CA ARG A 56 -19.02 -19.68 5.30
C ARG A 56 -19.09 -18.86 4.01
N ILE A 57 -19.63 -17.65 4.11
CA ILE A 57 -19.63 -16.66 3.04
C ILE A 57 -18.21 -16.14 2.82
N ARG A 58 -17.76 -16.08 1.57
CA ARG A 58 -16.45 -15.56 1.16
C ARG A 58 -16.54 -14.66 -0.06
N PHE A 59 -15.55 -13.77 -0.17
CA PHE A 59 -15.39 -12.78 -1.24
C PHE A 59 -13.91 -12.71 -1.67
N ASP A 60 -13.34 -13.86 -1.99
CA ASP A 60 -11.90 -13.95 -2.23
C ASP A 60 -11.48 -13.09 -3.44
N GLY A 61 -10.54 -12.17 -3.23
CA GLY A 61 -10.05 -11.26 -4.27
C GLY A 61 -10.97 -10.08 -4.61
N HIS A 62 -12.07 -9.85 -3.88
CA HIS A 62 -13.04 -8.80 -4.21
C HIS A 62 -12.43 -7.40 -4.24
N ALA A 63 -11.48 -7.07 -3.38
CA ALA A 63 -10.83 -5.76 -3.40
C ALA A 63 -10.06 -5.50 -4.71
N ARG A 64 -9.35 -6.52 -5.23
CA ARG A 64 -8.60 -6.41 -6.48
C ARG A 64 -9.53 -6.32 -7.69
N LEU A 65 -10.56 -7.17 -7.75
CA LEU A 65 -11.55 -7.14 -8.82
C LEU A 65 -12.38 -5.85 -8.77
N GLY A 66 -12.79 -5.45 -7.56
CA GLY A 66 -13.54 -4.23 -7.29
C GLY A 66 -12.79 -2.99 -7.74
N ALA A 67 -11.47 -2.92 -7.54
CA ALA A 67 -10.66 -1.81 -8.05
C ALA A 67 -10.69 -1.72 -9.58
N ALA A 68 -10.58 -2.85 -10.30
CA ALA A 68 -10.70 -2.87 -11.76
C ALA A 68 -12.13 -2.54 -12.24
N MET A 69 -13.15 -2.90 -11.47
CA MET A 69 -14.53 -2.50 -11.75
C MET A 69 -14.74 -1.00 -11.53
N ALA A 70 -14.22 -0.44 -10.43
CA ALA A 70 -14.29 0.97 -10.11
C ALA A 70 -13.61 1.81 -11.20
N GLU A 71 -12.44 1.38 -11.69
CA GLU A 71 -11.77 2.03 -12.82
C GLU A 71 -12.67 2.10 -14.06
N ARG A 72 -13.27 0.97 -14.46
CA ARG A 72 -14.18 0.92 -15.63
C ARG A 72 -15.41 1.82 -15.45
N VAL A 73 -15.99 1.84 -14.25
CA VAL A 73 -17.13 2.72 -13.93
C VAL A 73 -16.72 4.18 -14.09
N LEU A 74 -15.61 4.60 -13.49
CA LEU A 74 -15.19 5.99 -13.50
C LEU A 74 -14.69 6.45 -14.87
N VAL A 75 -14.06 5.57 -15.65
CA VAL A 75 -13.70 5.84 -17.06
C VAL A 75 -14.96 6.09 -17.88
N ARG A 76 -15.97 5.23 -17.76
CA ARG A 76 -17.26 5.39 -18.46
C ARG A 76 -17.97 6.69 -18.11
N LEU A 77 -17.82 7.16 -16.87
CA LEU A 77 -18.40 8.41 -16.39
C LEU A 77 -17.54 9.65 -16.72
N GLY A 78 -16.41 9.49 -17.40
CA GLY A 78 -15.53 10.61 -17.76
C GLY A 78 -14.82 11.27 -16.57
N ALA A 79 -14.68 10.58 -15.44
CA ALA A 79 -14.03 11.12 -14.24
C ALA A 79 -12.56 11.49 -14.51
N PRO A 80 -12.01 12.58 -13.95
CA PRO A 80 -10.61 12.96 -14.13
C PRO A 80 -9.62 11.88 -13.71
N ARG A 81 -8.48 11.77 -14.41
CA ARG A 81 -7.46 10.73 -14.17
C ARG A 81 -7.01 10.65 -12.71
N ALA A 82 -6.73 11.79 -12.08
CA ALA A 82 -6.28 11.85 -10.68
C ALA A 82 -7.33 11.30 -9.69
N LEU A 83 -8.62 11.61 -9.90
CA LEU A 83 -9.71 11.05 -9.11
C LEU A 83 -9.78 9.53 -9.30
N ARG A 84 -9.70 9.05 -10.54
CA ARG A 84 -9.74 7.60 -10.83
C ARG A 84 -8.61 6.85 -10.14
N GLU A 85 -7.37 7.33 -10.25
CA GLU A 85 -6.21 6.68 -9.65
C GLU A 85 -6.35 6.57 -8.14
N THR A 86 -6.77 7.66 -7.48
CA THR A 86 -6.98 7.67 -6.03
C THR A 86 -8.08 6.70 -5.62
N VAL A 87 -9.25 6.73 -6.28
CA VAL A 87 -10.36 5.81 -5.95
C VAL A 87 -9.95 4.35 -6.16
N VAL A 88 -9.28 4.04 -7.26
CA VAL A 88 -8.80 2.68 -7.57
C VAL A 88 -7.78 2.20 -6.52
N GLU A 89 -6.90 3.08 -6.03
CA GLU A 89 -6.02 2.77 -4.91
C GLU A 89 -6.79 2.51 -3.61
N LEU A 90 -7.72 3.39 -3.25
CA LEU A 90 -8.55 3.26 -2.05
C LEU A 90 -9.33 1.94 -2.04
N VAL A 91 -10.03 1.62 -3.12
CA VAL A 91 -10.79 0.36 -3.28
C VAL A 91 -9.86 -0.85 -3.25
N ARG A 92 -8.69 -0.81 -3.90
CA ARG A 92 -7.76 -1.95 -3.92
C ARG A 92 -7.18 -2.28 -2.55
N ASP A 93 -6.91 -1.25 -1.75
CA ASP A 93 -6.20 -1.38 -0.47
C ASP A 93 -7.14 -1.29 0.75
N HIS A 94 -8.48 -1.26 0.60
CA HIS A 94 -9.41 -1.07 1.73
C HIS A 94 -9.32 -2.17 2.81
N LEU A 95 -8.98 -3.42 2.44
CA LEU A 95 -8.78 -4.52 3.39
C LEU A 95 -7.42 -4.51 4.10
N ARG A 96 -6.49 -3.60 3.75
CA ARG A 96 -5.13 -3.57 4.32
C ARG A 96 -5.13 -3.46 5.84
N PHE A 97 -6.14 -2.79 6.40
CA PHE A 97 -6.25 -2.56 7.84
C PHE A 97 -6.47 -3.83 8.65
N ILE A 98 -6.98 -4.91 8.04
CA ILE A 98 -7.15 -6.22 8.72
C ILE A 98 -5.81 -6.75 9.25
N GLU A 99 -4.74 -6.60 8.46
CA GLU A 99 -3.41 -7.15 8.76
C GLU A 99 -2.37 -6.07 9.11
N ILE A 100 -2.76 -4.79 9.19
CA ILE A 100 -1.81 -3.67 9.30
C ILE A 100 -0.90 -3.74 10.51
N ARG A 101 -1.43 -4.24 11.65
CA ARG A 101 -0.67 -4.44 12.89
C ARG A 101 0.35 -5.57 12.81
N ARG A 102 0.18 -6.50 11.86
CA ARG A 102 1.09 -7.64 11.61
C ARG A 102 2.08 -7.37 10.46
N MET A 103 1.89 -6.29 9.70
CA MET A 103 2.85 -5.89 8.67
C MET A 103 4.21 -5.56 9.29
N ARG A 104 5.30 -5.91 8.57
CA ARG A 104 6.63 -5.37 8.87
C ARG A 104 6.59 -3.85 8.96
N GLU A 105 7.37 -3.27 9.86
CA GLU A 105 7.33 -1.83 10.16
C GLU A 105 7.63 -0.99 8.93
N ALA A 106 8.66 -1.33 8.13
CA ALA A 106 8.94 -0.61 6.88
C ALA A 106 7.74 -0.58 5.92
N ARG A 107 7.04 -1.72 5.74
CA ARG A 107 5.84 -1.81 4.89
C ARG A 107 4.70 -0.95 5.44
N ARG A 108 4.51 -0.97 6.76
CA ARG A 108 3.47 -0.19 7.44
C ARG A 108 3.74 1.32 7.35
N LYS A 109 4.97 1.74 7.62
CA LYS A 109 5.45 3.13 7.45
C LYS A 109 5.21 3.60 6.02
N ARG A 110 5.63 2.81 5.01
CA ARG A 110 5.38 3.12 3.59
C ARG A 110 3.90 3.29 3.25
N PHE A 111 3.01 2.54 3.88
CA PHE A 111 1.56 2.67 3.66
C PHE A 111 0.97 3.89 4.37
N LEU A 112 1.27 4.10 5.66
CA LEU A 112 0.73 5.18 6.47
C LEU A 112 1.33 6.56 6.15
N LEU A 113 2.44 6.62 5.42
CA LEU A 113 3.07 7.86 4.93
C LEU A 113 2.76 8.17 3.46
N ARG A 114 1.89 7.39 2.79
CA ARG A 114 1.45 7.73 1.43
C ARG A 114 0.68 9.07 1.43
N PRO A 115 0.71 9.83 0.32
CA PRO A 115 -0.17 10.99 0.16
C PRO A 115 -1.66 10.67 0.38
N THR A 116 -2.09 9.46 0.00
CA THR A 116 -3.46 8.94 0.13
C THR A 116 -3.79 8.38 1.53
N ALA A 117 -2.84 8.34 2.47
CA ALA A 117 -3.03 7.70 3.77
C ALA A 117 -4.21 8.28 4.58
N ALA A 118 -4.45 9.59 4.48
CA ALA A 118 -5.59 10.24 5.13
C ALA A 118 -6.93 9.68 4.62
N LEU A 119 -7.05 9.51 3.30
CA LEU A 119 -8.24 8.97 2.66
C LEU A 119 -8.42 7.48 2.97
N HIS A 120 -7.33 6.70 3.02
CA HIS A 120 -7.41 5.29 3.47
C HIS A 120 -7.93 5.18 4.91
N LEU A 121 -7.43 6.02 5.83
CA LEU A 121 -7.90 6.02 7.21
C LEU A 121 -9.36 6.48 7.33
N ALA A 122 -9.77 7.46 6.52
CA ALA A 122 -11.15 7.92 6.48
C ALA A 122 -12.10 6.83 5.96
N LEU A 123 -11.73 6.14 4.87
CA LEU A 123 -12.50 5.03 4.32
C LEU A 123 -12.60 3.88 5.31
N HIS A 124 -11.49 3.48 5.95
CA HIS A 124 -11.52 2.42 6.97
C HIS A 124 -12.37 2.80 8.18
N ARG A 125 -12.32 4.06 8.63
CA ARG A 125 -13.19 4.53 9.70
C ARG A 125 -14.67 4.42 9.32
N ALA A 126 -15.03 4.85 8.11
CA ALA A 126 -16.39 4.78 7.60
C ALA A 126 -16.87 3.32 7.48
N ASP A 127 -16.02 2.43 6.96
CA ASP A 127 -16.25 0.98 6.87
C ASP A 127 -16.53 0.35 8.24
N CYS A 128 -15.71 0.66 9.25
CA CYS A 128 -15.95 0.23 10.62
C CYS A 128 -17.28 0.78 11.17
N LEU A 129 -17.59 2.06 10.95
CA LEU A 129 -18.80 2.69 11.44
C LEU A 129 -20.07 2.13 10.79
N GLY A 130 -20.00 1.76 9.51
CA GLY A 130 -21.09 1.12 8.76
C GLY A 130 -21.21 -0.38 8.98
N SER A 131 -20.45 -0.96 9.92
CA SER A 131 -20.46 -2.39 10.25
C SER A 131 -20.38 -2.61 11.78
N HIS A 132 -19.27 -3.19 12.27
CA HIS A 132 -19.09 -3.63 13.66
C HIS A 132 -18.69 -2.53 14.66
N ARG A 133 -18.45 -1.31 14.20
CA ARG A 133 -18.08 -0.11 14.98
C ARG A 133 -16.80 -0.21 15.82
N ARG A 134 -15.98 -1.24 15.63
CA ARG A 134 -14.65 -1.38 16.25
C ARG A 134 -13.65 -0.43 15.60
N LEU A 135 -13.15 0.53 16.37
CA LEU A 135 -12.24 1.59 15.91
C LEU A 135 -10.82 1.46 16.49
N ASP A 136 -10.49 0.36 17.17
CA ASP A 136 -9.19 0.16 17.82
C ASP A 136 -8.03 0.21 16.83
N THR A 137 -8.17 -0.46 15.68
CA THR A 137 -7.15 -0.46 14.63
C THR A 137 -7.04 0.91 13.96
N TRP A 138 -8.15 1.60 13.73
CA TRP A 138 -8.14 2.97 13.20
C TRP A 138 -7.42 3.95 14.14
N ARG A 139 -7.76 3.97 15.44
CA ARG A 139 -7.13 4.85 16.45
C ARG A 139 -5.63 4.60 16.51
N TRP A 140 -5.24 3.33 16.58
CA TRP A 140 -3.84 2.95 16.59
C TRP A 140 -3.11 3.41 15.30
N CYS A 141 -3.72 3.30 14.12
CA CYS A 141 -3.10 3.77 12.88
C CYS A 141 -2.94 5.29 12.85
N VAL A 142 -3.88 6.07 13.40
CA VAL A 142 -3.76 7.53 13.53
C VAL A 142 -2.56 7.89 14.41
N GLU A 143 -2.41 7.22 15.56
CA GLU A 143 -1.26 7.41 16.45
C GLU A 143 0.07 7.03 15.78
N GLN A 144 0.12 5.87 15.11
CA GLN A 144 1.32 5.43 14.40
C GLN A 144 1.69 6.38 13.27
N ARG A 145 0.72 6.87 12.50
CA ARG A 145 0.96 7.83 11.43
C ARG A 145 1.59 9.11 11.97
N ALA A 146 1.02 9.68 13.03
CA ALA A 146 1.58 10.89 13.66
C ALA A 146 3.01 10.64 14.19
N ARG A 147 3.27 9.46 14.75
CA ARG A 147 4.63 9.05 15.16
C ARG A 147 5.58 9.02 13.96
N TYR A 148 5.18 8.36 12.87
CA TYR A 148 6.00 8.22 11.67
C TYR A 148 6.25 9.55 10.95
N GLU A 149 5.28 10.47 10.97
CA GLU A 149 5.44 11.82 10.42
C GLU A 149 6.52 12.60 11.20
N ARG A 150 6.50 12.56 12.55
CA ARG A 150 7.57 13.17 13.38
C ARG A 150 8.93 12.54 13.12
N GLU A 151 9.00 11.21 13.13
CA GLU A 151 10.25 10.50 12.86
C GLU A 151 10.84 10.85 11.47
N ARG A 152 9.98 11.08 10.47
CA ARG A 152 10.39 11.50 9.12
C ARG A 152 10.87 12.94 9.09
N GLU A 153 10.25 13.82 9.85
CA GLU A 153 10.65 15.23 9.98
C GLU A 153 12.03 15.34 10.65
N GLU A 154 12.26 14.59 11.73
CA GLU A 154 13.52 14.55 12.47
C GLU A 154 14.68 13.97 11.64
N ARG A 155 14.45 12.85 10.94
CA ARG A 155 15.49 12.15 10.17
C ARG A 155 15.69 12.67 8.74
N GLY A 156 14.71 13.40 8.22
CA GLY A 156 14.63 13.70 6.80
C GLY A 156 14.12 12.51 5.96
N SER A 157 13.73 12.80 4.72
CA SER A 157 13.11 11.83 3.82
C SER A 157 13.97 11.41 2.62
N ALA A 158 15.22 11.88 2.59
CA ALA A 158 16.15 11.50 1.54
C ALA A 158 16.60 10.04 1.73
N PRO A 159 16.63 9.22 0.67
CA PRO A 159 17.23 7.88 0.74
C PRO A 159 18.70 7.97 1.17
N LEU A 160 19.12 7.08 2.09
CA LEU A 160 20.53 7.01 2.50
C LEU A 160 21.46 6.64 1.34
N LEU A 161 20.96 5.81 0.41
CA LEU A 161 21.68 5.39 -0.79
C LEU A 161 20.82 5.51 -2.04
N THR A 162 21.50 5.88 -3.13
CA THR A 162 20.99 5.86 -4.49
C THR A 162 21.79 4.88 -5.35
N GLY A 163 21.31 4.60 -6.56
CA GLY A 163 22.08 3.79 -7.51
C GLY A 163 23.44 4.40 -7.85
N ARG A 164 23.57 5.74 -7.82
CA ARG A 164 24.85 6.42 -8.07
C ARG A 164 25.86 6.13 -6.96
N ASP A 165 25.40 6.09 -5.71
CA ASP A 165 26.26 5.78 -4.56
C ASP A 165 26.78 4.34 -4.64
N LEU A 166 25.95 3.39 -5.07
CA LEU A 166 26.38 2.01 -5.31
C LEU A 166 27.43 1.91 -6.43
N ILE A 167 27.25 2.65 -7.53
CA ILE A 167 28.23 2.70 -8.63
C ILE A 167 29.55 3.29 -8.14
N ALA A 168 29.51 4.41 -7.39
CA ALA A 168 30.70 5.03 -6.82
C ALA A 168 31.43 4.10 -5.83
N ALA A 169 30.69 3.23 -5.14
CA ALA A 169 31.25 2.20 -4.27
C ALA A 169 31.75 0.95 -5.02
N GLY A 170 31.70 0.91 -6.36
CA GLY A 170 32.22 -0.16 -7.20
C GLY A 170 31.22 -1.24 -7.60
N TYR A 171 29.94 -1.12 -7.22
CA TYR A 171 28.91 -2.07 -7.66
C TYR A 171 28.52 -1.83 -9.11
N ARG A 172 28.23 -2.92 -9.83
CA ARG A 172 27.82 -2.85 -11.24
C ARG A 172 26.30 -2.77 -11.34
N PRO A 173 25.73 -1.83 -12.13
CA PRO A 173 24.30 -1.75 -12.35
C PRO A 173 23.71 -3.07 -12.84
N GLY A 174 22.56 -3.46 -12.30
CA GLY A 174 21.85 -4.68 -12.69
C GLY A 174 20.58 -4.92 -11.87
N PRO A 175 19.85 -6.02 -12.13
CA PRO A 175 18.58 -6.33 -11.46
C PRO A 175 18.67 -6.37 -9.92
N ALA A 176 19.85 -6.68 -9.38
CA ALA A 176 20.11 -6.71 -7.94
C ALA A 176 20.05 -5.32 -7.27
N PHE A 177 20.30 -4.22 -8.00
CA PHE A 177 20.27 -2.86 -7.42
C PHE A 177 18.93 -2.54 -6.78
N GLY A 178 17.84 -2.90 -7.44
CA GLY A 178 16.50 -2.68 -6.87
C GLY A 178 16.30 -3.44 -5.57
N GLN A 179 16.90 -4.63 -5.42
CA GLN A 179 16.83 -5.41 -4.18
C GLN A 179 17.66 -4.77 -3.07
N ILE A 180 18.89 -4.34 -3.39
CA ILE A 180 19.80 -3.67 -2.45
C ILE A 180 19.18 -2.35 -1.95
N LEU A 181 18.78 -1.48 -2.87
CA LEU A 181 18.22 -0.16 -2.53
C LEU A 181 16.93 -0.28 -1.72
N ARG A 182 16.05 -1.24 -2.05
CA ARG A 182 14.85 -1.51 -1.23
C ARG A 182 15.20 -2.05 0.16
N ALA A 183 16.21 -2.89 0.28
CA ALA A 183 16.63 -3.42 1.57
C ALA A 183 17.24 -2.33 2.47
N VAL A 184 18.00 -1.39 1.88
CA VAL A 184 18.53 -0.21 2.56
C VAL A 184 17.40 0.73 2.96
N GLU A 185 16.46 1.02 2.07
CA GLU A 185 15.28 1.84 2.38
C GLU A 185 14.45 1.22 3.52
N ASP A 186 14.27 -0.10 3.53
CA ASP A 186 13.58 -0.80 4.62
C ASP A 186 14.32 -0.65 5.95
N ALA A 187 15.63 -0.85 5.96
CA ALA A 187 16.46 -0.67 7.15
C ALA A 187 16.49 0.79 7.64
N GLN A 188 16.52 1.76 6.72
CA GLN A 188 16.39 3.19 7.02
C GLN A 188 15.04 3.49 7.68
N LEU A 189 13.93 3.00 7.11
CA LEU A 189 12.60 3.20 7.66
C LEU A 189 12.42 2.53 9.03
N GLU A 190 13.10 1.41 9.28
CA GLU A 190 13.11 0.71 10.56
C GLU A 190 14.08 1.35 11.58
N GLY A 191 14.83 2.39 11.18
CA GLY A 191 15.80 3.08 12.04
C GLY A 191 17.08 2.29 12.32
N ALA A 192 17.34 1.23 11.54
CA ALA A 192 18.52 0.38 11.67
C ALA A 192 19.76 0.96 10.97
N LEU A 193 19.59 1.99 10.13
CA LEU A 193 20.66 2.72 9.45
C LEU A 193 20.40 4.21 9.61
N ALA A 194 21.42 4.97 10.02
CA ALA A 194 21.34 6.41 10.25
C ALA A 194 21.97 7.24 9.13
N ASP A 195 23.02 6.73 8.47
CA ASP A 195 23.74 7.48 7.45
C ASP A 195 24.22 6.64 6.26
N ARG A 196 24.79 7.35 5.26
CA ARG A 196 25.31 6.77 4.02
C ARG A 196 26.46 5.79 4.27
N THR A 197 27.33 6.08 5.22
CA THR A 197 28.53 5.28 5.53
C THR A 197 28.11 3.94 6.12
N GLU A 198 27.21 3.97 7.11
CA GLU A 198 26.60 2.78 7.70
C GLU A 198 25.87 1.96 6.64
N ALA A 199 25.07 2.61 5.79
CA ALA A 199 24.34 1.94 4.72
C ALA A 199 25.28 1.21 3.74
N LEU A 200 26.40 1.81 3.33
CA LEU A 200 27.38 1.15 2.46
C LEU A 200 28.08 -0.04 3.15
N ALA A 201 28.41 0.11 4.43
CA ALA A 201 29.00 -0.99 5.21
C ALA A 201 28.04 -2.18 5.31
N TRP A 202 26.78 -1.90 5.64
CA TRP A 202 25.72 -2.89 5.73
C TRP A 202 25.45 -3.59 4.39
N VAL A 203 25.48 -2.85 3.28
CA VAL A 203 25.33 -3.44 1.94
C VAL A 203 26.48 -4.42 1.66
N ARG A 204 27.73 -4.08 1.98
CA ARG A 204 28.89 -4.98 1.79
C ARG A 204 28.77 -6.26 2.63
N GLU A 205 28.32 -6.14 3.88
CA GLU A 205 28.13 -7.29 4.76
C GLU A 205 27.04 -8.22 4.25
N ARG A 206 25.89 -7.66 3.83
CA ARG A 206 24.69 -8.43 3.49
C ARG A 206 24.68 -8.96 2.05
N PHE A 207 25.23 -8.20 1.09
CA PHE A 207 25.16 -8.53 -0.34
C PHE A 207 26.53 -8.87 -0.94
N GLY A 208 27.59 -8.86 -0.13
CA GLY A 208 28.96 -9.10 -0.54
C GLY A 208 29.65 -7.83 -1.05
N PRO A 209 30.99 -7.83 -1.14
CA PRO A 209 31.76 -6.70 -1.66
C PRO A 209 31.48 -6.46 -3.15
N PRO A 210 31.76 -5.25 -3.66
CA PRO A 210 31.66 -4.96 -5.09
C PRO A 210 32.52 -5.95 -5.89
N PRO A 211 32.02 -6.44 -7.05
CA PRO A 211 32.82 -7.29 -7.91
C PRO A 211 34.05 -6.48 -8.34
N GLY A 212 35.25 -7.00 -8.05
CA GLY A 212 36.52 -6.35 -8.35
C GLY A 212 36.67 -5.91 -9.81
N PRO A 213 37.71 -5.12 -10.14
CA PRO A 213 37.96 -4.71 -11.52
C PRO A 213 37.97 -5.92 -12.44
N ARG A 214 37.33 -5.81 -13.61
CA ARG A 214 37.44 -6.86 -14.63
C ARG A 214 38.93 -6.97 -14.97
N PRO A 215 39.54 -8.17 -15.01
CA PRO A 215 40.82 -8.29 -15.68
C PRO A 215 40.66 -7.73 -17.10
N PRO A 216 41.66 -6.99 -17.63
CA PRO A 216 41.58 -6.40 -18.95
C PRO A 216 41.17 -7.48 -19.96
N GLU A 217 40.21 -7.16 -20.82
CA GLU A 217 39.84 -8.03 -21.94
C GLU A 217 41.13 -8.32 -22.72
N ARG A 218 41.57 -9.59 -22.70
CA ARG A 218 42.65 -10.04 -23.55
C ARG A 218 42.12 -9.89 -24.98
N ASP A 219 42.70 -8.96 -25.73
CA ASP A 219 42.45 -8.82 -27.16
C ASP A 219 42.56 -10.20 -27.80
N ALA A 220 41.43 -10.75 -28.23
CA ALA A 220 41.44 -11.96 -29.03
C ALA A 220 42.23 -11.64 -30.31
N PRO A 221 43.25 -12.45 -30.67
CA PRO A 221 44.04 -12.19 -31.86
C PRO A 221 43.10 -12.13 -33.06
N ARG A 222 43.09 -10.98 -33.74
CA ARG A 222 42.38 -10.81 -35.02
C ARG A 222 42.94 -11.86 -35.99
N ALA A 223 42.15 -12.88 -36.30
CA ALA A 223 42.47 -13.83 -37.34
C ALA A 223 42.60 -13.08 -38.67
N ARG A 224 43.76 -13.27 -39.32
CA ARG A 224 44.05 -12.77 -40.67
C ARG A 224 43.37 -13.64 -41.72
#